data_AF-A0A9X1X1Z4-F1
#
_entry.id   AF-A0A9X1X1Z4-F1
#
_cell.length_a   1.000
_cell.length_b   1.000
_cell.length_c   1.000
_cell.angle_alpha   90.00
_cell.angle_beta   90.00
_cell.angle_gamma   90.00
#
_symmetry.space_group_name_H-M   'P 1'
#
loop_
_entity.id
_entity.type
_entity.pdbx_description
1 polymer ?
#
loop_
_entity_poly.entity_id
_entity_poly.type
_entity_poly.pdbx_seq_one_letter_code
_entity_poly.pdbx_strand_id
1 'polypeptide(L)'
;MSRNASICGHGNSIPPILAHVQIYFDQKGMSAKEAEAFYHYQHAHGWKTDSGTPIKNWKVVAANWIWDIQRSRFVTLQLKVNRNLLR
;
A
#
# COMPACT_ATOMS: atom_id res chain seq x y z
N MET A 1 -18.69 1.72 -32.60
CA MET A 1 -17.58 0.74 -32.61
C MET A 1 -16.86 0.80 -31.27
N SER A 2 -16.69 -0.38 -30.65
CA SER A 2 -15.92 -0.76 -29.44
C SER A 2 -15.96 0.08 -28.15
N ARG A 3 -16.85 -0.33 -27.24
CA ARG A 3 -16.76 -0.13 -25.78
C ARG A 3 -15.71 -1.11 -25.21
N ASN A 4 -14.45 -0.71 -25.13
CA ASN A 4 -13.41 -1.41 -24.35
C ASN A 4 -12.73 -0.42 -23.40
N ALA A 5 -13.51 0.19 -22.51
CA ALA A 5 -12.93 0.77 -21.31
C ALA A 5 -12.45 -0.41 -20.44
N SER A 6 -11.16 -0.72 -20.52
CA SER A 6 -10.51 -1.65 -19.59
C SER A 6 -10.96 -1.32 -18.19
N ILE A 7 -11.64 -2.25 -17.50
CA ILE A 7 -12.16 -2.07 -16.15
C ILE A 7 -10.96 -1.84 -15.21
N CYS A 8 -10.56 -0.58 -15.05
CA CYS A 8 -9.42 -0.17 -14.24
C CYS A 8 -9.89 0.13 -12.80
N GLY A 9 -8.96 0.19 -11.85
CA GLY A 9 -9.27 0.59 -10.46
C GLY A 9 -9.85 -0.49 -9.53
N HIS A 10 -10.09 -1.72 -10.02
CA HIS A 10 -10.67 -2.81 -9.21
C HIS A 10 -9.63 -3.66 -8.45
N GLY A 11 -8.34 -3.33 -8.56
CA GLY A 11 -7.25 -4.08 -7.91
C GLY A 11 -6.52 -5.05 -8.84
N ASN A 12 -7.15 -5.49 -9.92
CA ASN A 12 -6.58 -6.51 -10.83
C ASN A 12 -5.75 -5.92 -11.99
N SER A 13 -5.70 -4.60 -12.12
CA SER A 13 -4.85 -3.91 -13.11
C SER A 13 -3.46 -3.75 -12.53
N ILE A 14 -2.48 -4.49 -13.05
CA ILE A 14 -1.10 -4.51 -12.57
C ILE A 14 -0.15 -4.23 -13.75
N PRO A 15 0.71 -3.20 -13.67
CA PRO A 15 0.81 -2.25 -12.56
C PRO A 15 -0.44 -1.35 -12.45
N PRO A 16 -0.86 -0.94 -11.23
CA PRO A 16 -1.89 0.08 -11.08
C PRO A 16 -1.42 1.44 -11.56
N ILE A 17 -2.37 2.34 -11.77
CA ILE A 17 -2.08 3.76 -11.96
C ILE A 17 -1.86 4.40 -10.58
N LEU A 18 -0.82 5.23 -10.42
CA LEU A 18 -0.51 5.90 -9.16
C LEU A 18 -1.72 6.63 -8.56
N ALA A 19 -2.52 7.31 -9.38
CA ALA A 19 -3.74 7.99 -8.92
C ALA A 19 -4.73 7.04 -8.22
N HIS A 20 -4.89 5.80 -8.71
CA HIS A 20 -5.76 4.81 -8.05
C HIS A 20 -5.18 4.35 -6.70
N VAL A 21 -3.86 4.25 -6.60
CA VAL A 21 -3.18 3.91 -5.34
C VAL A 21 -3.36 5.04 -4.33
N GLN A 22 -3.16 6.29 -4.75
CA GLN A 22 -3.37 7.48 -3.90
C GLN A 22 -4.82 7.56 -3.39
N ILE A 23 -5.82 7.39 -4.28
CA ILE A 23 -7.24 7.36 -3.88
C ILE A 23 -7.51 6.24 -2.88
N TYR A 24 -6.95 5.04 -3.09
CA TYR A 24 -7.14 3.93 -2.17
C TYR A 24 -6.53 4.18 -0.79
N PHE A 25 -5.34 4.76 -0.73
CA PHE A 25 -4.67 5.10 0.54
C PHE A 25 -5.41 6.23 1.27
N ASP A 26 -5.87 7.24 0.55
CA ASP A 26 -6.67 8.34 1.09
C ASP A 26 -7.98 7.82 1.74
N GLN A 27 -8.69 6.91 1.06
CA GLN A 27 -9.87 6.23 1.60
C GLN A 27 -9.59 5.41 2.88
N LYS A 28 -8.32 5.05 3.13
CA LYS A 28 -7.88 4.32 4.33
C LYS A 28 -7.28 5.25 5.39
N GLY A 29 -7.34 6.57 5.20
CA GLY A 29 -6.78 7.57 6.12
C GLY A 29 -5.26 7.63 6.09
N MET A 30 -4.64 7.19 4.99
CA MET A 30 -3.20 7.21 4.80
C MET A 30 -2.79 8.40 3.92
N SER A 31 -1.56 8.88 4.10
CA SER A 31 -1.09 10.05 3.35
C SER A 31 -0.66 9.71 1.92
N ALA A 32 -0.69 10.69 1.02
CA ALA A 32 -0.21 10.53 -0.36
C ALA A 32 1.25 10.05 -0.44
N LYS A 33 2.10 10.51 0.49
CA LYS A 33 3.51 10.07 0.58
C LYS A 33 3.63 8.57 0.87
N GLU A 34 2.74 8.02 1.68
CA GLU A 34 2.73 6.58 1.99
C GLU A 34 2.22 5.75 0.81
N ALA A 35 1.27 6.29 0.05
CA ALA A 35 0.80 5.71 -1.20
C ALA A 35 1.92 5.65 -2.25
N GLU A 36 2.68 6.75 -2.39
CA GLU A 36 3.85 6.84 -3.27
C GLU A 36 4.94 5.87 -2.83
N ALA A 37 5.28 5.82 -1.54
CA ALA A 37 6.26 4.88 -1.02
C ALA A 37 5.90 3.42 -1.35
N PHE A 38 4.63 3.04 -1.16
CA PHE A 38 4.13 1.73 -1.58
C PHE A 38 4.28 1.50 -3.08
N TYR A 39 3.82 2.44 -3.91
CA TYR A 39 3.88 2.31 -5.36
C TYR A 39 5.32 2.14 -5.86
N HIS A 40 6.24 2.97 -5.36
CA HIS A 40 7.65 2.94 -5.77
C HIS A 40 8.33 1.65 -5.32
N TYR A 41 8.05 1.19 -4.09
CA TYR A 41 8.54 -0.08 -3.58
C TYR A 41 8.08 -1.24 -4.47
N GLN A 42 6.78 -1.36 -4.74
CA GLN A 42 6.23 -2.44 -5.57
C GLN A 42 6.69 -2.35 -7.03
N HIS A 43 6.86 -1.14 -7.56
CA HIS A 43 7.39 -0.91 -8.89
C HIS A 43 8.84 -1.42 -9.03
N ALA A 44 9.70 -1.14 -8.04
CA ALA A 44 11.07 -1.65 -8.01
C ALA A 44 11.11 -3.19 -7.87
N HIS A 45 10.15 -3.80 -7.18
CA HIS A 45 10.01 -5.25 -7.03
C HIS A 45 9.23 -5.91 -8.19
N GLY A 46 8.85 -5.15 -9.22
CA GLY A 46 8.20 -5.65 -10.42
C GLY A 46 6.79 -6.23 -10.20
N TRP A 47 6.09 -5.80 -9.14
CA TRP A 47 4.73 -6.25 -8.79
C TRP A 47 4.60 -7.79 -8.67
N LYS A 48 5.60 -8.41 -8.04
CA LYS A 48 5.64 -9.85 -7.75
C LYS A 48 5.65 -10.10 -6.25
N THR A 49 5.22 -11.29 -5.85
CA THR A 49 5.42 -11.82 -4.50
C THR A 49 6.87 -12.23 -4.29
N ASP A 50 7.27 -12.46 -3.04
CA ASP A 50 8.63 -12.90 -2.69
C ASP A 50 9.03 -14.22 -3.36
N SER A 51 8.04 -15.07 -3.67
CA SER A 51 8.21 -16.32 -4.45
C SER A 51 8.35 -16.09 -5.96
N GLY A 52 8.34 -14.85 -6.44
CA GLY A 52 8.45 -14.48 -7.85
C GLY A 52 7.14 -14.55 -8.64
N THR A 53 6.02 -14.90 -8.01
CA THR A 53 4.72 -14.98 -8.67
C THR A 53 4.13 -13.58 -8.89
N PRO A 54 3.56 -13.25 -10.05
CA PRO A 54 2.88 -11.97 -10.24
C PRO A 54 1.76 -11.76 -9.22
N ILE A 55 1.70 -10.57 -8.64
CA ILE A 55 0.57 -10.18 -7.78
C ILE A 55 -0.70 -10.23 -8.65
N LYS A 56 -1.82 -10.69 -8.06
CA LYS A 56 -3.13 -10.70 -8.75
C LYS A 56 -3.98 -9.48 -8.41
N ASN A 57 -3.84 -8.99 -7.18
CA ASN A 57 -4.59 -7.85 -6.70
C ASN A 57 -3.71 -6.93 -5.84
N TRP A 58 -3.38 -5.76 -6.37
CA TRP A 58 -2.52 -4.81 -5.67
C TRP A 58 -3.19 -4.22 -4.41
N LYS A 59 -4.52 -4.19 -4.32
CA LYS A 59 -5.24 -3.70 -3.13
C LYS A 59 -5.05 -4.61 -1.92
N VAL A 60 -4.88 -5.92 -2.13
CA VAL A 60 -4.57 -6.87 -1.05
C VAL A 60 -3.18 -6.57 -0.50
N VAL A 61 -2.20 -6.38 -1.39
CA VAL A 61 -0.83 -6.05 -0.99
C VAL A 61 -0.76 -4.67 -0.33
N ALA A 62 -1.52 -3.69 -0.84
CA ALA A 62 -1.66 -2.38 -0.23
C ALA A 62 -2.31 -2.44 1.16
N ALA A 63 -3.33 -3.29 1.36
CA ALA A 63 -3.95 -3.48 2.67
C ALA A 63 -2.95 -4.02 3.70
N ASN A 64 -2.13 -5.01 3.32
CA ASN A 64 -1.06 -5.54 4.17
C ASN A 64 -0.02 -4.45 4.51
N TRP A 65 0.40 -3.68 3.51
CA TRP A 65 1.32 -2.55 3.69
C TRP A 65 0.80 -1.51 4.71
N ILE A 66 -0.48 -1.16 4.60
CA ILE A 66 -1.12 -0.23 5.54
C ILE A 66 -1.14 -0.81 6.96
N TRP A 67 -1.47 -2.11 7.09
CA TRP A 67 -1.46 -2.79 8.38
C TRP A 67 -0.07 -2.78 9.02
N ASP A 68 0.99 -3.05 8.25
CA ASP A 68 2.37 -3.02 8.72
C ASP A 68 2.79 -1.63 9.22
N ILE A 69 2.43 -0.57 8.48
CA ILE A 69 2.68 0.81 8.91
C ILE A 69 1.96 1.10 10.23
N GLN A 70 0.67 0.79 10.33
CA GLN A 70 -0.14 1.06 11.52
C GLN A 70 0.39 0.31 12.74
N ARG A 71 0.74 -0.97 12.58
CA ARG A 71 1.37 -1.78 13.61
C ARG A 71 2.71 -1.17 14.07
N SER A 72 3.56 -0.77 13.13
CA SER A 72 4.87 -0.16 13.43
C SER A 72 4.71 1.17 14.19
N ARG A 73 3.75 2.01 13.78
CA ARG A 73 3.41 3.25 14.49
C ARG A 73 2.98 2.97 15.94
N PHE A 74 2.12 1.97 16.15
CA PHE A 74 1.69 1.59 17.50
C PHE A 74 2.88 1.14 18.37
N VAL A 75 3.72 0.22 17.88
CA VAL A 75 4.90 -0.26 18.62
C VAL A 75 5.85 0.91 18.95
N THR A 76 6.06 1.81 18.00
CA THR A 76 6.91 2.99 18.20
C THR A 76 6.36 3.93 19.28
N LEU A 77 5.04 4.15 19.30
CA LEU A 77 4.39 4.96 20.34
C LEU A 77 4.53 4.29 21.72
N GLN A 78 4.29 2.98 21.82
CA GLN A 78 4.44 2.23 23.07
C GLN A 78 5.87 2.33 23.64
N LEU A 79 6.89 2.17 22.78
CA LEU A 79 8.29 2.31 23.20
C LEU A 79 8.64 3.71 23.70
N LYS A 80 8.11 4.75 23.04
CA LYS A 80 8.30 6.15 23.48
C LYS A 80 7.63 6.40 24.83
N VAL A 81 6.42 5.91 25.03
CA VAL A 81 5.70 6.02 26.32
C VAL A 81 6.48 5.31 27.43
N ASN A 82 6.87 4.05 27.23
CA ASN A 82 7.59 3.28 28.25
C ASN A 82 8.94 3.90 28.63
N ARG A 83 9.65 4.51 27.68
CA ARG A 83 10.89 5.25 27.96
C ARG A 83 10.66 6.53 28.78
N ASN A 84 9.53 7.19 28.60
CA ASN A 84 9.21 8.43 29.31
C ASN A 84 8.70 8.18 30.73
N LEU A 85 8.15 6.99 31.02
CA LEU A 85 7.68 6.59 32.37
C LEU A 85 8.80 6.10 33.30
N LEU A 86 10.01 5.89 32.79
CA LEU A 86 11.19 5.46 33.56
C LEU A 86 12.15 6.61 33.89
N ARG A 87 11.70 7.86 33.76
CA ARG A 87 12.46 9.06 34.14
C ARG A 87 11.84 9.73 35.35
#